data_AF-A0A3B0XTR8-F1
#
_entry.id   AF-A0A3B0XTR8-F1
#
_cell.length_a   1.000
_cell.length_b   1.000
_cell.length_c   1.000
_cell.angle_alpha   90.00
_cell.angle_beta   90.00
_cell.angle_gamma   90.00
#
_symmetry.space_group_name_H-M   'P 1'
#
loop_
_entity.id
_entity.type
_entity.pdbx_description
1 polymer ?
#
loop_
_entity_poly.entity_id
_entity_poly.type
_entity_poly.pdbx_seq_one_letter_code
_entity_poly.pdbx_strand_id
1 'polypeptide(L)'
;MYQQTMFLQAGEELQVDNGSLSMGTVYETEINSTIDFVFKYDTLISKEESGGYTHHASSTLEIELTGQLDFDISIYWDRINNPTIDENGDEPEKDDYRLVFGVSYTY
;
A
#
# COMPACT_ATOMS: atom_id res chain seq x y z
N MET A 1 13.39 2.02 -9.79
CA MET A 1 14.18 2.67 -8.73
C MET A 1 14.01 1.80 -7.48
N TYR A 2 15.08 1.18 -6.97
CA TYR A 2 15.02 0.25 -5.83
C TYR A 2 15.42 1.02 -4.57
N GLN A 3 14.55 1.08 -3.57
CA GLN A 3 14.87 1.68 -2.27
C GLN A 3 14.80 0.61 -1.19
N GLN A 4 15.93 0.32 -0.56
CA GLN A 4 16.01 -0.39 0.71
C GLN A 4 16.32 0.64 1.80
N THR A 5 15.49 0.70 2.83
CA THR A 5 15.79 1.48 4.05
C THR A 5 16.06 0.49 5.17
N MET A 6 17.32 0.40 5.61
CA MET A 6 17.71 -0.32 6.82
C MET A 6 18.17 0.70 7.86
N PHE A 7 17.56 0.70 9.05
CA PHE A 7 18.07 1.44 10.20
C PHE A 7 19.01 0.52 10.99
N LEU A 8 20.30 0.84 11.01
CA LEU A 8 21.30 0.18 11.86
C LEU A 8 21.89 1.24 12.81
N GLN A 9 21.56 1.13 14.09
CA GLN A 9 22.28 1.85 15.14
C GLN A 9 23.54 1.04 15.46
N ALA A 10 24.71 1.60 15.16
CA ALA A 10 25.98 0.91 15.31
C ALA A 10 26.40 0.82 16.78
N GLY A 11 26.54 -0.41 17.29
CA GLY A 11 27.41 -0.68 18.45
C GLY A 11 26.75 -1.19 19.73
N GLU A 12 25.46 -1.50 19.76
CA GLU A 12 24.86 -2.25 20.86
C GLU A 12 24.43 -3.64 20.39
N GLU A 13 24.87 -4.66 21.11
CA GLU A 13 24.34 -6.02 21.02
C GLU A 13 22.89 -6.00 21.52
N LEU A 14 21.98 -5.58 20.66
CA LEU A 14 20.56 -5.78 20.84
C LEU A 14 20.19 -7.01 20.04
N GLN A 15 19.73 -8.02 20.75
CA GLN A 15 19.02 -9.16 20.18
C GLN A 15 17.74 -8.63 19.50
N VAL A 16 17.85 -8.16 18.26
CA VAL A 16 16.71 -7.70 17.47
C VAL A 16 16.19 -8.90 16.71
N ASP A 17 15.21 -9.56 17.32
CA ASP A 17 14.63 -10.80 16.82
C ASP A 17 13.73 -10.56 15.57
N ASN A 18 13.45 -9.30 15.17
CA ASN A 18 12.35 -8.97 14.26
C ASN A 18 12.83 -8.34 12.94
N GLY A 19 13.19 -9.17 11.97
CA GLY A 19 13.42 -8.75 10.57
C GLY A 19 12.14 -8.81 9.74
N SER A 20 12.01 -7.93 8.74
CA SER A 20 10.92 -7.95 7.75
C SER A 20 11.46 -7.83 6.32
N LEU A 21 10.74 -8.40 5.36
CA LEU A 21 11.05 -8.34 3.93
C LEU A 21 9.87 -7.75 3.17
N SER A 22 10.11 -6.71 2.36
CA SER A 22 9.08 -6.11 1.51
C SER A 22 9.32 -6.40 0.03
N MET A 23 8.25 -6.60 -0.72
CA MET A 23 8.26 -6.72 -2.19
C MET A 23 7.12 -5.90 -2.77
N GLY A 24 7.36 -5.25 -3.92
CA GLY A 24 6.37 -4.38 -4.56
C GLY A 24 6.37 -4.56 -6.07
N THR A 25 5.20 -4.36 -6.68
CA THR A 25 4.97 -4.34 -8.12
C THR A 25 4.15 -3.12 -8.48
N VAL A 26 4.55 -2.43 -9.55
CA VAL A 26 3.80 -1.33 -10.14
C VAL A 26 3.58 -1.65 -11.61
N TYR A 27 2.34 -1.46 -12.06
CA TYR A 27 1.94 -1.58 -13.46
C TYR A 27 1.18 -0.31 -13.86
N GLU A 28 1.62 0.30 -14.95
CA GLU A 28 1.05 1.53 -15.49
C GLU A 28 0.77 1.33 -16.97
N THR A 29 -0.40 1.77 -17.43
CA THR A 29 -0.75 1.77 -18.86
C THR A 29 -1.63 2.96 -19.20
N GLU A 30 -1.31 3.62 -20.31
CA GLU A 30 -2.21 4.58 -20.95
C GLU A 30 -3.29 3.79 -21.70
N ILE A 31 -4.55 3.90 -21.24
CA ILE A 31 -5.69 3.25 -21.91
C ILE A 31 -6.02 4.04 -23.18
N ASN A 32 -6.00 5.36 -23.09
CA ASN A 32 -6.11 6.32 -24.19
C ASN A 32 -5.55 7.67 -23.74
N SER A 33 -5.57 8.67 -24.62
CA SER A 33 -4.99 10.01 -24.38
C SER A 33 -5.54 10.80 -23.19
N THR A 34 -6.55 10.29 -22.50
CA THR A 34 -7.24 10.95 -21.40
C THR A 34 -7.39 10.05 -20.17
N ILE A 35 -7.07 8.76 -20.29
CA ILE A 35 -7.26 7.79 -19.20
C ILE A 35 -5.99 6.97 -19.02
N ASP A 36 -5.40 7.09 -17.85
CA ASP A 36 -4.32 6.25 -17.38
C ASP A 36 -4.82 5.27 -16.32
N PHE A 37 -4.28 4.06 -16.36
CA PHE A 37 -4.54 3.05 -15.35
C PHE A 37 -3.25 2.69 -14.61
N VAL A 38 -3.32 2.78 -13.29
CA VAL A 38 -2.22 2.49 -12.38
C VAL A 38 -2.65 1.39 -11.41
N PHE A 39 -1.91 0.29 -11.41
CA PHE A 39 -2.03 -0.77 -10.42
C PHE A 39 -0.75 -0.88 -9.59
N LYS A 40 -0.90 -0.88 -8.27
CA LYS A 40 0.21 -1.06 -7.31
C LYS A 40 -0.13 -2.19 -6.38
N TYR A 41 0.88 -2.99 -6.04
CA TYR A 41 0.77 -4.06 -5.09
C TYR A 41 2.07 -4.20 -4.30
N ASP A 42 1.96 -4.06 -2.99
CA ASP A 42 3.04 -4.20 -2.03
C ASP A 42 2.72 -5.30 -1.03
N THR A 43 3.75 -5.96 -0.56
CA THR A 43 3.64 -6.99 0.44
C THR A 43 4.79 -6.96 1.42
N LEU A 44 4.48 -7.19 2.70
CA LEU A 44 5.43 -7.23 3.80
C LEU A 44 5.36 -8.60 4.47
N ILE A 45 6.50 -9.27 4.56
CA ILE A 45 6.69 -10.51 5.29
C ILE A 45 7.40 -10.17 6.59
N SER A 46 6.79 -10.50 7.71
CA SER A 46 7.31 -10.29 9.06
C SER A 46 6.90 -11.45 9.97
N LYS A 47 7.28 -11.39 11.25
CA LYS A 47 6.80 -12.36 12.25
C LYS A 47 5.29 -12.24 12.46
N GLU A 48 4.67 -13.33 12.90
CA GLU A 48 3.21 -13.39 13.16
C GLU A 48 2.74 -12.34 14.17
N GLU A 49 3.52 -12.11 15.23
CA GLU A 49 3.27 -11.07 16.24
C GLU A 49 3.27 -9.64 15.68
N SER A 50 3.83 -9.44 14.49
CA SER A 50 3.90 -8.16 13.78
C SER A 50 2.94 -8.09 12.58
N GLY A 51 1.96 -9.00 12.51
CA GLY A 51 1.00 -9.07 11.40
C GLY A 51 1.25 -10.21 10.42
N GLY A 52 2.39 -10.90 10.53
CA GLY A 52 2.81 -11.99 9.64
C GLY A 52 3.03 -11.48 8.23
N TYR A 53 2.13 -11.85 7.32
CA TYR A 53 2.16 -11.44 5.92
C TYR A 53 1.05 -10.41 5.66
N THR A 54 1.43 -9.24 5.15
CA THR A 54 0.49 -8.18 4.80
C THR A 54 0.52 -7.85 3.32
N HIS A 55 -0.60 -7.35 2.83
CA HIS A 55 -0.80 -6.94 1.44
C HIS A 55 -1.40 -5.55 1.41
N HIS A 56 -0.91 -4.74 0.48
CA HIS A 56 -1.50 -3.47 0.10
C HIS A 56 -1.63 -3.44 -1.42
N ALA A 57 -2.84 -3.32 -1.94
CA ALA A 57 -3.09 -3.19 -3.36
C ALA A 57 -3.91 -1.92 -3.63
N SER A 58 -3.61 -1.27 -4.74
CA SER A 58 -4.44 -0.17 -5.24
C SER A 58 -4.58 -0.23 -6.75
N SER A 59 -5.78 0.05 -7.25
CA SER A 59 -6.06 0.32 -8.66
C SER A 59 -6.61 1.74 -8.78
N THR A 60 -6.00 2.57 -9.62
CA THR A 60 -6.44 3.93 -9.90
C THR A 60 -6.71 4.12 -11.38
N LEU A 61 -7.83 4.75 -11.70
CA LEU A 61 -8.08 5.38 -13.00
C LEU A 61 -7.85 6.87 -12.84
N GLU A 62 -6.89 7.42 -13.57
CA GLU A 62 -6.61 8.86 -13.64
C GLU A 62 -7.24 9.39 -14.92
N ILE A 63 -8.14 10.37 -14.81
CA ILE A 63 -8.97 10.86 -15.93
C ILE A 63 -8.74 12.36 -16.11
N GLU A 64 -8.14 12.75 -17.23
CA GLU A 64 -7.99 14.16 -17.62
C GLU A 64 -9.35 14.71 -18.13
N LEU A 65 -10.15 15.33 -17.26
CA LEU A 65 -11.44 15.90 -17.67
C LEU A 65 -11.23 17.10 -18.61
N THR A 66 -10.21 17.91 -18.34
CA THR A 66 -9.72 19.01 -19.19
C THR A 66 -8.22 19.16 -18.94
N GLY A 67 -7.47 19.87 -19.80
CA GLY A 67 -6.03 20.12 -19.59
C GLY A 67 -5.63 20.91 -18.34
N GLN A 68 -6.56 21.18 -17.43
CA GLN A 68 -6.35 21.78 -16.11
C GLN A 68 -7.06 21.02 -14.98
N LEU A 69 -7.89 20.02 -15.27
CA LEU A 69 -8.76 19.36 -14.29
C LEU A 69 -8.69 17.85 -14.45
N ASP A 70 -8.23 17.18 -13.41
CA ASP A 70 -8.08 15.73 -13.36
C ASP A 70 -9.03 15.14 -12.31
N PHE A 71 -9.52 13.93 -12.59
CA PHE A 71 -10.39 13.17 -11.71
C PHE A 71 -9.89 11.75 -11.56
N ASP A 72 -9.68 11.33 -10.30
CA ASP A 72 -9.14 10.02 -9.98
C ASP A 72 -10.19 9.15 -9.30
N ILE A 73 -10.26 7.88 -9.70
CA ILE A 73 -11.05 6.85 -9.00
C ILE A 73 -10.08 5.76 -8.54
N SER A 74 -9.96 5.58 -7.23
CA SER A 74 -9.05 4.59 -6.64
C SER A 74 -9.79 3.58 -5.79
N ILE A 75 -9.47 2.30 -5.98
CA ILE A 75 -9.87 1.21 -5.08
C ILE A 75 -8.62 0.71 -4.38
N TYR A 76 -8.70 0.58 -3.05
CA TYR A 76 -7.66 0.00 -2.21
C TYR A 76 -8.14 -1.30 -1.59
N TRP A 77 -7.21 -2.22 -1.43
CA TRP A 77 -7.36 -3.44 -0.65
C TRP A 77 -6.16 -3.59 0.26
N ASP A 78 -6.41 -3.63 1.57
CA ASP A 78 -5.41 -3.95 2.58
C ASP A 78 -5.75 -5.29 3.22
N ARG A 79 -4.73 -6.13 3.43
CA ARG A 79 -4.90 -7.38 4.16
C ARG A 79 -3.80 -7.60 5.18
N ILE A 80 -4.19 -8.00 6.38
CA ILE A 80 -3.27 -8.43 7.45
C ILE A 80 -3.60 -9.88 7.82
N ASN A 81 -2.65 -10.79 7.66
CA ASN A 81 -2.91 -12.22 7.87
C ASN A 81 -3.14 -12.58 9.35
N ASN A 82 -2.44 -11.91 10.26
CA ASN A 82 -2.57 -12.08 11.70
C ASN A 82 -2.86 -10.72 12.36
N PRO A 83 -4.11 -10.22 12.29
CA PRO A 83 -4.45 -8.93 12.88
C PRO A 83 -4.32 -9.00 14.41
N THR A 84 -3.85 -7.91 15.01
CA THR A 84 -3.74 -7.81 16.47
C THR A 84 -5.13 -7.68 17.07
N ILE A 85 -5.42 -8.51 18.08
CA ILE A 85 -6.65 -8.44 18.87
C ILE A 85 -6.77 -7.05 19.50
N ASP A 86 -7.96 -6.46 19.43
CA ASP A 86 -8.20 -5.14 19.98
C ASP A 86 -8.27 -5.12 21.52
N GLU A 87 -8.48 -3.95 22.11
CA GLU A 87 -8.59 -3.78 23.56
C GLU A 87 -9.81 -4.49 24.19
N ASN A 88 -10.81 -4.86 23.39
CA ASN A 88 -12.02 -5.56 23.82
C ASN A 88 -11.90 -7.08 23.69
N GLY A 89 -10.83 -7.58 23.07
CA GLY A 89 -10.62 -9.00 22.83
C GLY A 89 -11.15 -9.49 21.48
N ASP A 90 -11.59 -8.59 20.61
CA ASP A 90 -12.13 -8.92 19.29
C ASP A 90 -11.00 -8.97 18.24
N GLU A 91 -11.01 -10.01 17.39
CA GLU A 91 -10.10 -10.11 16.24
C GLU A 91 -10.66 -9.26 15.09
N PRO A 92 -9.93 -8.24 14.59
CA PRO A 92 -10.38 -7.45 13.44
C PRO A 92 -10.54 -8.30 12.18
N GLU A 93 -11.39 -7.85 11.26
CA GLU A 93 -11.45 -8.45 9.92
C GLU A 93 -10.09 -8.33 9.22
N LYS A 94 -9.72 -9.38 8.48
CA LYS A 94 -8.39 -9.47 7.86
C LYS A 94 -8.25 -8.59 6.61
N ASP A 95 -9.35 -8.21 5.98
CA ASP A 95 -9.40 -7.50 4.71
C ASP A 95 -10.15 -6.17 4.89
N ASP A 96 -9.56 -5.06 4.42
CA ASP A 96 -10.15 -3.72 4.39
C ASP A 96 -10.20 -3.21 2.95
N TYR A 97 -11.33 -2.62 2.55
CA TYR A 97 -11.55 -2.09 1.19
C TYR A 97 -11.95 -0.62 1.24
N ARG A 98 -11.33 0.21 0.39
CA ARG A 98 -11.65 1.63 0.29
C ARG A 98 -11.85 2.06 -1.15
N LEU A 99 -12.90 2.84 -1.40
CA LEU A 99 -13.14 3.54 -2.66
C LEU A 99 -12.93 5.03 -2.42
N VAL A 100 -12.03 5.64 -3.19
CA VAL A 100 -11.61 7.04 -3.04
C VAL A 100 -11.80 7.76 -4.37
N PHE A 101 -12.24 9.02 -4.29
CA PHE A 101 -12.37 9.92 -5.42
C PHE A 101 -11.46 11.13 -5.21
N GLY A 102 -10.63 11.44 -6.20
CA GLY A 102 -9.72 12.59 -6.19
C GLY A 102 -10.11 13.61 -7.26
N VAL A 103 -9.93 14.90 -6.97
CA VAL A 103 -10.06 15.98 -7.97
C VAL A 103 -8.85 16.88 -7.81
N SER A 104 -8.14 17.12 -8.91
CA SER A 104 -6.96 17.99 -8.96
C SER A 104 -7.16 19.08 -10.00
N TYR A 105 -6.72 20.31 -9.70
CA TYR A 105 -6.80 21.43 -10.63
C TYR A 105 -5.48 22.20 -10.72
N THR A 106 -5.02 22.47 -11.95
CA THR A 106 -3.75 23.16 -12.23
C THR A 106 -4.00 24.50 -12.96
N TYR A 107 -3.39 25.59 -12.48
CA TYR A 107 -3.53 26.97 -13.01
C TYR A 107 -2.22 27.49 -13.62
#